data_AF-A0A9E2IVZ9-F1
#
_entry.id   AF-A0A9E2IVZ9-F1
#
_cell.length_a   1.000
_cell.length_b   1.000
_cell.length_c   1.000
_cell.angle_alpha   90.00
_cell.angle_beta   90.00
_cell.angle_gamma   90.00
#
_symmetry.space_group_name_H-M   'P 1'
#
loop_
_entity.id
_entity.type
_entity.pdbx_description
1 polymer ?
#
loop_
_entity_poly.entity_id
_entity_poly.type
_entity_poly.pdbx_seq_one_letter_code
_entity_poly.pdbx_strand_id
1 'polypeptide(L)' 'MPHVIVKLHPGRTEQQKHRLTEEIVKDVMAIADCPETSVSVAFEEVAPADWPEKVYRPDILEKPQTLYKKPGYKNPFE' A
#
# COMPACT_ATOMS: atom_id res chain seq x y z
N MET A 1 -2.49 -12.60 11.28
CA MET A 1 -3.52 -12.25 10.28
C MET A 1 -3.09 -10.96 9.59
N PRO A 2 -2.37 -11.04 8.46
CA PRO A 2 -1.91 -9.86 7.73
C PRO A 2 -3.06 -9.09 7.05
N HIS A 3 -3.00 -7.77 7.13
CA HIS A 3 -3.85 -6.88 6.34
C HIS A 3 -2.97 -5.90 5.58
N VAL A 4 -3.17 -5.82 4.25
CA VAL A 4 -2.41 -4.93 3.37
C VAL A 4 -3.37 -3.92 2.75
N ILE A 5 -3.03 -2.64 2.86
CA ILE A 5 -3.75 -1.56 2.17
C ILE A 5 -2.81 -0.97 1.11
N VAL A 6 -3.21 -1.05 -0.14
CA VAL A 6 -2.52 -0.43 -1.27
C VAL A 6 -3.16 0.92 -1.54
N LYS A 7 -2.54 1.99 -1.05
CA LYS A 7 -2.90 3.37 -1.42
C LYS A 7 -2.17 3.78 -2.68
N LEU A 8 -2.87 4.29 -3.67
CA LEU A 8 -2.31 4.65 -4.98
C LEU A 8 -3.11 5.74 -5.68
N HIS A 9 -2.55 6.37 -6.71
CA HIS A 9 -3.33 7.25 -7.58
C HIS A 9 -4.33 6.46 -8.43
N PRO A 10 -5.51 7.04 -8.75
CA PRO A 10 -6.51 6.43 -9.61
C PRO A 10 -5.95 5.99 -10.97
N GLY A 11 -6.66 5.06 -11.61
CA GLY A 11 -6.43 4.68 -13.02
C GLY A 11 -5.85 3.28 -13.24
N ARG A 12 -5.84 2.42 -12.22
CA ARG A 12 -5.53 0.99 -12.40
C ARG A 12 -6.82 0.27 -12.78
N THR A 13 -6.75 -0.64 -13.74
CA THR A 13 -7.89 -1.48 -14.10
C THR A 13 -8.15 -2.52 -13.01
N GLU A 14 -9.37 -3.05 -12.93
CA GLU A 14 -9.70 -4.11 -11.98
C GLU A 14 -8.83 -5.36 -12.21
N GLN A 15 -8.49 -5.68 -13.46
CA GLN A 15 -7.56 -6.77 -13.78
C GLN A 15 -6.16 -6.54 -13.16
N GLN A 16 -5.65 -5.30 -13.20
CA GLN A 16 -4.37 -4.96 -12.56
C GLN A 16 -4.45 -5.08 -11.04
N LYS A 17 -5.56 -4.63 -10.43
CA LYS A 17 -5.78 -4.77 -8.98
C LYS A 17 -5.85 -6.23 -8.56
N HIS A 18 -6.61 -7.06 -9.29
CA HIS A 18 -6.70 -8.50 -9.03
C HIS A 18 -5.33 -9.19 -9.14
N ARG A 19 -4.61 -8.96 -10.23
CA ARG A 19 -3.27 -9.56 -10.41
C ARG A 19 -2.31 -9.13 -9.30
N LEU A 20 -2.33 -7.86 -8.90
CA LEU A 20 -1.49 -7.38 -7.81
C LEU A 20 -1.88 -8.01 -6.46
N THR A 21 -3.18 -8.19 -6.19
CA THR A 21 -3.66 -8.90 -5.00
C THR A 21 -3.13 -10.32 -4.94
N GLU A 22 -3.21 -11.07 -6.04
CA GLU A 22 -2.73 -12.46 -6.10
C GLU A 22 -1.23 -12.55 -5.74
N GLU A 23 -0.40 -11.68 -6.30
CA GLU A 23 1.03 -11.66 -6.00
C GLU A 23 1.33 -11.22 -4.56
N ILE A 24 0.62 -10.21 -4.03
CA ILE A 24 0.77 -9.79 -2.63
C ILE A 24 0.40 -10.92 -1.67
N VAL A 25 -0.74 -11.57 -1.89
CA VAL A 25 -1.22 -12.66 -1.02
C VAL A 25 -0.22 -13.82 -1.04
N LYS A 26 0.26 -14.21 -2.22
CA LYS A 26 1.24 -15.27 -2.38
C LYS A 26 2.53 -14.98 -1.61
N ASP A 27 3.10 -13.79 -1.77
CA ASP A 27 4.36 -13.43 -1.11
C ASP A 27 4.18 -13.29 0.41
N VAL A 28 3.06 -12.70 0.86
CA VAL A 28 2.74 -12.59 2.29
C VAL A 28 2.60 -13.96 2.92
N MET A 29 1.86 -14.88 2.31
CA MET A 29 1.72 -16.25 2.81
C MET A 29 3.08 -16.96 2.92
N ALA A 30 3.91 -16.86 1.88
CA ALA A 30 5.20 -17.55 1.81
C ALA A 30 6.23 -16.99 2.81
N ILE A 31 6.25 -15.67 3.02
CA ILE A 31 7.26 -15.01 3.84
C ILE A 31 6.82 -14.88 5.30
N ALA A 32 5.54 -14.56 5.54
CA ALA A 32 4.98 -14.39 6.88
C ALA A 32 4.42 -15.68 7.49
N ASP A 33 4.57 -16.81 6.79
CA ASP A 33 4.16 -18.16 7.21
C ASP A 33 2.74 -18.21 7.76
N CYS A 34 1.78 -17.81 6.94
CA CYS A 34 0.37 -17.76 7.33
C CYS A 34 -0.56 -18.31 6.24
N PRO A 35 -1.74 -18.86 6.62
CA PRO A 35 -2.69 -19.37 5.64
C PRO A 35 -3.36 -18.24 4.87
N GLU A 36 -3.82 -18.55 3.65
CA GLU A 36 -4.51 -17.60 2.76
C GLU A 36 -5.71 -16.93 3.44
N THR A 37 -6.49 -17.70 4.19
CA THR A 37 -7.68 -17.22 4.92
C THR A 37 -7.37 -16.15 5.97
N SER A 38 -6.10 -15.95 6.32
CA SER A 38 -5.65 -14.93 7.26
C SER A 38 -5.16 -13.64 6.60
N VAL A 39 -5.09 -13.59 5.26
CA VAL A 39 -4.60 -12.44 4.50
C VAL A 39 -5.76 -11.70 3.85
N SER A 40 -5.74 -10.37 3.95
CA SER A 40 -6.69 -9.49 3.27
C SER A 40 -5.98 -8.32 2.63
N VAL A 41 -6.47 -7.89 1.45
CA VAL A 41 -5.89 -6.78 0.68
C VAL A 41 -7.00 -5.80 0.30
N ALA A 42 -6.78 -4.51 0.57
CA ALA A 42 -7.67 -3.43 0.16
C ALA A 42 -6.92 -2.44 -0.76
N PHE A 43 -7.65 -1.78 -1.64
CA PHE A 43 -7.14 -0.70 -2.49
C PHE A 43 -7.86 0.60 -2.15
N GLU A 44 -7.08 1.68 -1.99
CA GLU A 44 -7.60 3.03 -1.79
C GLU A 44 -7.02 3.96 -2.86
N GLU A 45 -7.88 4.42 -3.77
CA GLU A 45 -7.48 5.38 -4.79
C GLU A 45 -7.55 6.82 -4.25
N VAL A 46 -6.40 7.50 -4.23
CA VAL A 46 -6.25 8.86 -3.70
C VAL A 46 -5.82 9.80 -4.82
N ALA A 47 -6.64 10.82 -5.07
CA ALA A 47 -6.34 11.85 -6.07
C ALA A 47 -4.96 12.49 -5.79
N PRO A 48 -4.17 12.83 -6.83
CA PRO A 48 -2.85 13.41 -6.62
C PRO A 48 -2.83 14.67 -5.74
N ALA A 49 -3.84 15.53 -5.87
CA ALA A 49 -3.98 16.74 -5.06
C ALA A 49 -4.18 16.45 -3.55
N ASP A 50 -4.77 15.30 -3.22
CA ASP A 50 -5.02 14.88 -1.84
C ASP A 50 -3.87 14.07 -1.24
N TRP A 51 -2.92 13.62 -2.06
CA TRP A 51 -1.84 12.72 -1.65
C TRP A 51 -0.98 13.25 -0.49
N PRO A 52 -0.58 14.54 -0.46
CA PRO A 52 0.22 15.06 0.63
C PRO A 52 -0.48 14.85 1.98
N GLU A 53 -1.75 15.20 2.08
CA GLU A 53 -2.50 15.19 3.35
C GLU A 53 -3.08 13.80 3.69
N LYS A 54 -3.52 13.01 2.70
CA LYS A 54 -4.17 11.72 2.95
C LYS A 54 -3.22 10.53 3.03
N VAL A 55 -1.99 10.66 2.52
CA VAL A 55 -1.01 9.56 2.48
C VAL A 55 0.35 10.02 2.99
N TYR A 56 0.94 11.07 2.40
CA TYR A 56 2.33 11.41 2.71
C TYR A 56 2.50 11.83 4.18
N ARG A 57 1.68 12.76 4.69
CA ARG A 57 1.76 13.20 6.09
C ARG A 57 1.50 12.02 7.05
N PRO A 58 0.31 11.37 7.05
CA PRO A 58 -0.04 10.42 8.10
C PRO A 58 0.66 9.06 8.00
N ASP A 59 1.03 8.60 6.80
CA ASP A 59 1.56 7.24 6.60
C ASP A 59 3.05 7.20 6.29
N ILE A 60 3.65 8.31 5.89
CA ILE A 60 5.07 8.39 5.52
C ILE A 60 5.85 9.29 6.48
N LEU A 61 5.45 10.55 6.61
CA LEU A 61 6.17 11.55 7.39
C LEU A 61 6.04 11.31 8.89
N GLU A 62 4.83 11.02 9.38
CA GLU A 62 4.53 10.82 10.80
C GLU A 62 4.83 9.40 11.30
N LYS A 63 5.09 8.45 10.40
CA LYS A 63 5.39 7.05 10.73
C LYS A 63 6.72 6.54 10.14
N PRO A 64 7.84 7.27 10.31
CA PRO A 64 9.11 6.90 9.68
C PRO A 64 9.65 5.55 10.17
N GLN A 65 9.31 5.14 11.39
CA GLN A 65 9.74 3.86 11.99
C GLN A 65 9.02 2.65 11.40
N THR A 66 7.85 2.83 10.77
CA THR A 66 7.12 1.73 10.12
C THR A 66 7.47 1.57 8.64
N LEU A 67 8.27 2.49 8.09
CA LEU A 67 8.69 2.49 6.68
C LEU A 67 9.95 1.66 6.46
N TYR A 68 9.76 0.38 6.16
CA TYR A 68 10.86 -0.50 5.72
C TYR A 68 11.36 -0.17 4.30
N LYS A 69 10.57 0.57 3.50
CA LYS A 69 10.95 1.12 2.19
C LYS A 69 10.56 2.60 2.12
N LYS A 70 11.56 3.48 1.99
CA LYS A 70 11.34 4.93 1.87
C LYS A 70 10.92 5.33 0.44
N PRO A 71 10.12 6.40 0.26
CA PRO A 71 9.84 6.95 -1.06
C PRO A 71 11.11 7.50 -1.70
N GLY A 72 11.25 7.34 -3.03
CA GLY A 72 12.34 7.94 -3.81
C GLY A 72 12.04 9.35 -4.34
N TYR A 73 10.85 9.88 -4.05
CA TYR A 73 10.40 11.21 -4.45
C TYR A 73 10.53 12.22 -3.30
N LYS A 74 10.55 13.51 -3.63
CA LYS A 74 10.71 14.60 -2.65
C LYS A 74 9.49 14.74 -1.74
N ASN A 75 9.72 15.29 -0.55
CA ASN A 75 8.64 15.67 0.36
C ASN A 75 7.77 16.75 -0.30
N PRO A 76 6.44 16.52 -0.48
CA PRO A 76 5.56 17.49 -1.10
C PRO A 76 5.26 18.72 -0.23
N PHE A 77 5.72 18.73 1.03
CA PHE A 77 5.60 19.86 1.95
C PHE A 77 6.86 20.74 2.02
N GLU A 78 7.89 20.42 1.24
CA GLU A 78 9.14 21.18 1.11
C GLU A 78 9.20 21.97 -0.19
#